data_AF-A0A2H4XC36-F1
#
_entry.id   AF-A0A2H4XC36-F1
#
_cell.length_a   1.000
_cell.length_b   1.000
_cell.length_c   1.000
_cell.angle_alpha   90.00
_cell.angle_beta   90.00
_cell.angle_gamma   90.00
#
_symmetry.space_group_name_H-M   'P 1'
#
loop_
_entity.id
_entity.type
_entity.pdbx_description
1 polymer ?
#
loop_
_entity_poly.entity_id
_entity_poly.type
_entity_poly.pdbx_seq_one_letter_code
_entity_poly.pdbx_strand_id
1 'polypeptide(L)'
;LYWSLDHDRRQKYLEKIETVSNELYEYSKVRSWGKQFLHNHQTTNLLALLIGALVVEEYKSTQANMWKETVIDVMEKTMFLLNHVVDGSLDEGVAYGSYTSKSITQYVFLSKRHFGINHFENNWLKKHFWFYYSTILPGFQRTVGIADSNYNWFYGPESQLVFLDTFILKNGSGNWLARQIRKHRPRDGPMVQSTAQRWSTLHTEYLWYNAELPPHPPPDHDTPKMHVFPNWGVVTYGAGLPNTQTNTFLSFKSGKLGGRAVYDIVHFQPYSWVDGWRSFNPGHEHPDQNSFTFAPNGQVFVSEALYGPKLSHLNNILVFAPSPTSQCNQPWEGQLGECSQWLKWTTNESGDAAGEIITASQQGETMFVSGEAVSAYSSSMKLKSVYRCLLLLNHQTLLVVDHIEKNEGSPLSLVSAFFHNLDIDFKYVPLRFLNKF
;
A
#
# COMPACT_ATOMS: atom_id res chain seq x y z
N LEU A 1 24.10 21.18 11.65
CA LEU A 1 24.17 22.61 11.25
C LEU A 1 24.11 23.57 12.43
N TYR A 2 23.40 23.28 13.53
CA TYR A 2 23.21 24.24 14.63
C TYR A 2 24.50 24.99 15.06
N TRP A 3 25.58 24.27 15.36
CA TRP A 3 26.87 24.86 15.77
C TRP A 3 27.56 25.73 14.71
N SER A 4 27.26 25.53 13.42
CA SER A 4 27.85 26.30 12.32
C SER A 4 27.02 27.53 11.93
N LEU A 5 25.85 27.74 12.55
CA LEU A 5 25.03 28.93 12.34
C LEU A 5 25.46 30.04 13.29
N ASP A 6 25.41 31.29 12.82
CA ASP A 6 25.50 32.47 13.69
C ASP A 6 24.23 32.64 14.54
N HIS A 7 24.32 33.53 15.52
CA HIS A 7 23.25 33.79 16.47
C HIS A 7 21.94 34.20 15.77
N ASP A 8 22.01 35.13 14.82
CA ASP A 8 20.83 35.67 14.13
C ASP A 8 20.11 34.60 13.32
N ARG A 9 20.85 33.73 12.61
CA ARG A 9 20.23 32.61 11.89
C ARG A 9 19.64 31.58 12.83
N ARG A 10 20.29 31.26 13.96
CA ARG A 10 19.71 30.35 14.97
C ARG A 10 18.38 30.86 15.47
N GLN A 11 18.32 32.14 15.86
CA GLN A 11 17.11 32.78 16.35
C GLN A 11 16.01 32.77 15.27
N LYS A 12 16.31 33.25 14.07
CA LYS A 12 15.36 33.30 12.96
C LYS A 12 14.80 31.93 12.57
N TYR A 13 15.65 30.90 12.56
CA TYR A 13 15.21 29.53 12.22
C TYR A 13 14.41 28.90 13.34
N LEU A 14 14.79 29.13 14.60
CA LEU A 14 14.02 28.66 15.75
C LEU A 14 12.62 29.27 15.77
N GLU A 15 12.50 30.59 15.55
CA GLU A 15 11.20 31.28 15.45
C GLU A 15 10.32 30.69 14.34
N LYS A 16 10.91 30.37 13.18
CA LYS A 16 10.17 29.74 12.09
C LYS A 16 9.72 28.32 12.44
N ILE A 17 10.58 27.52 13.07
CA ILE A 17 10.25 26.15 13.52
C ILE A 17 9.12 26.20 14.54
N GLU A 18 9.19 27.11 15.51
CA GLU A 18 8.14 27.31 16.51
C GLU A 18 6.80 27.69 15.86
N THR A 19 6.81 28.68 14.96
CA THR A 19 5.60 29.17 14.29
C THR A 19 4.90 28.03 13.52
N VAL A 20 5.66 27.28 12.71
CA VAL A 20 5.10 26.18 11.90
C VAL A 20 4.67 25.01 12.78
N SER A 21 5.39 24.72 13.86
CA SER A 21 4.98 23.67 14.82
C SER A 21 3.67 24.05 15.51
N ASN A 22 3.50 25.32 15.88
CA ASN A 22 2.25 25.80 16.44
C ASN A 22 1.09 25.69 15.43
N GLU A 23 1.31 26.07 14.16
CA GLU A 23 0.32 25.90 13.09
C GLU A 23 -0.09 24.43 12.93
N LEU A 24 0.87 23.50 12.91
CA LEU A 24 0.59 22.06 12.83
C LEU A 24 -0.20 21.55 14.03
N TYR A 25 0.14 22.02 15.23
CA TYR A 25 -0.58 21.68 16.46
C TYR A 25 -2.03 22.19 16.43
N GLU A 26 -2.29 23.43 16.02
CA GLU A 26 -3.66 23.93 15.89
C GLU A 26 -4.42 23.19 14.78
N TYR A 27 -3.76 22.86 13.67
CA TYR A 27 -4.38 22.08 12.61
C TYR A 27 -4.69 20.63 13.00
N SER A 28 -3.92 20.01 13.91
CA SER A 28 -4.23 18.65 14.36
C SER A 28 -5.61 18.56 15.05
N LYS A 29 -6.08 19.65 15.65
CA LYS A 29 -7.38 19.72 16.34
C LYS A 29 -8.57 19.78 15.37
N VAL A 30 -8.37 20.36 14.18
CA VAL A 30 -9.46 20.69 13.25
C VAL A 30 -9.41 19.96 11.91
N ARG A 31 -8.23 19.51 11.47
CA ARG A 31 -8.06 18.79 10.20
C ARG A 31 -8.27 17.29 10.37
N SER A 32 -8.75 16.64 9.31
CA SER A 32 -9.08 15.21 9.33
C SER A 32 -7.88 14.31 9.66
N TRP A 33 -6.66 14.69 9.26
CA TRP A 33 -5.44 13.94 9.57
C TRP A 33 -5.16 13.83 11.08
N GLY A 34 -5.74 14.70 11.92
CA GLY A 34 -5.64 14.56 13.37
C GLY A 34 -6.51 13.43 13.95
N LYS A 35 -7.44 12.89 13.16
CA LYS A 35 -8.42 11.87 13.57
C LYS A 35 -8.42 10.61 12.70
N GLN A 36 -7.84 10.68 11.50
CA GLN A 36 -7.76 9.57 10.56
C GLN A 36 -6.49 8.75 10.80
N PHE A 37 -6.61 7.66 11.56
CA PHE A 37 -5.51 6.77 11.88
C PHE A 37 -4.97 6.03 10.66
N LEU A 38 -3.69 5.67 10.71
CA LEU A 38 -2.94 4.89 9.71
C LEU A 38 -2.73 5.58 8.36
N HIS A 39 -3.53 6.58 8.01
CA HIS A 39 -3.42 7.34 6.78
C HIS A 39 -2.10 8.15 6.72
N ASN A 40 -1.46 8.16 5.55
CA ASN A 40 -0.17 8.81 5.31
C ASN A 40 -0.07 10.28 5.80
N HIS A 41 -1.14 11.07 5.68
CA HIS A 41 -1.14 12.47 6.14
C HIS A 41 -1.02 12.59 7.67
N GLN A 42 -1.62 11.67 8.43
CA GLN A 42 -1.55 11.70 9.89
C GLN A 42 -0.11 11.54 10.36
N THR A 43 0.53 10.44 9.95
CA THR A 43 1.87 10.09 10.42
C THR A 43 2.90 11.14 10.00
N THR A 44 2.76 11.70 8.80
CA THR A 44 3.65 12.75 8.28
C THR A 44 3.56 14.04 9.07
N ASN A 45 2.35 14.54 9.33
CA ASN A 45 2.16 15.81 10.02
C ASN A 45 2.51 15.73 11.51
N LEU A 46 2.15 14.61 12.17
CA LEU A 46 2.51 14.39 13.58
C LEU A 46 4.01 14.24 13.78
N LEU A 47 4.71 13.57 12.85
CA LEU A 47 6.16 13.48 12.94
C LEU A 47 6.85 14.84 12.75
N ALA A 48 6.36 15.66 11.83
CA ALA A 48 6.88 17.03 11.66
C ALA A 48 6.68 17.86 12.94
N LEU A 49 5.51 17.76 13.57
CA LEU A 49 5.23 18.39 14.86
C LEU A 49 6.15 17.87 15.97
N LEU A 50 6.41 16.56 16.04
CA LEU A 50 7.31 15.96 17.01
C LEU A 50 8.73 16.49 16.88
N ILE A 51 9.27 16.53 15.66
CA ILE A 51 10.61 17.04 15.38
C ILE A 51 10.71 18.51 15.81
N GLY A 52 9.70 19.32 15.46
CA GLY A 52 9.64 20.72 15.89
C GLY A 52 9.62 20.87 17.42
N ALA A 53 8.81 20.06 18.10
CA ALA A 53 8.73 20.05 19.56
C ALA A 53 10.07 19.68 20.23
N LEU A 54 10.76 18.65 19.73
CA LEU A 54 12.07 18.24 20.24
C LEU A 54 13.14 19.33 20.05
N VAL A 55 13.05 20.14 18.99
CA VAL A 55 13.99 21.26 18.76
C VAL A 55 13.67 22.46 19.65
N VAL A 56 12.38 22.76 19.87
CA VAL A 56 11.93 23.94 20.63
C VAL A 56 12.01 23.72 22.15
N GLU A 57 12.02 22.47 22.61
CA GLU A 57 11.96 22.11 24.04
C GLU A 57 12.98 22.84 24.92
N GLU A 58 14.23 23.02 24.44
CA GLU A 58 15.27 23.71 25.20
C GLU A 58 14.94 25.19 25.48
N TYR A 59 14.04 25.80 24.70
CA TYR A 59 13.70 27.23 24.78
C TYR A 59 12.28 27.48 25.31
N LYS A 60 11.32 26.59 25.00
CA LYS A 60 9.90 26.70 25.38
C LYS A 60 9.34 25.36 25.83
N SER A 61 9.83 24.86 26.97
CA SER A 61 9.50 23.54 27.50
C SER A 61 8.00 23.29 27.66
N THR A 62 7.23 24.24 28.21
CA THR A 62 5.78 24.08 28.39
C THR A 62 5.04 23.86 27.06
N GLN A 63 5.34 24.68 26.04
CA GLN A 63 4.69 24.57 24.74
C GLN A 63 5.10 23.28 24.01
N ALA A 64 6.40 22.96 24.04
CA ALA A 64 6.93 21.73 23.46
C ALA A 64 6.31 20.48 24.11
N ASN A 65 6.08 20.49 25.43
CA ASN A 65 5.45 19.37 26.13
C ASN A 65 4.01 19.13 25.66
N MET A 66 3.19 20.18 25.51
CA MET A 66 1.83 20.04 24.98
C MET A 66 1.82 19.43 23.57
N TRP A 67 2.76 19.85 22.72
CA TRP A 67 2.91 19.29 21.37
C TRP A 67 3.33 17.82 21.41
N LYS A 68 4.31 17.47 22.23
CA LYS A 68 4.77 16.08 22.40
C LYS A 68 3.67 15.17 22.91
N GLU A 69 2.91 15.59 23.92
CA GLU A 69 1.78 14.82 24.46
C GLU A 69 0.73 14.54 23.39
N THR A 70 0.40 15.54 22.57
CA THR A 70 -0.55 15.39 21.46
C THR A 70 -0.07 14.40 20.41
N VAL A 71 1.21 14.48 20.03
CA VAL A 71 1.81 13.52 19.09
C VAL A 71 1.79 12.11 19.69
N ILE A 72 2.24 11.95 20.93
CA ILE A 72 2.31 10.65 21.61
C ILE A 72 0.91 10.04 21.70
N ASP A 73 -0.11 10.79 22.13
CA ASP A 73 -1.48 10.26 22.22
C ASP A 73 -1.98 9.69 20.89
N VAL A 74 -1.76 10.40 19.79
CA VAL A 74 -2.25 9.96 18.47
C VAL A 74 -1.37 8.86 17.88
N MET A 75 -0.04 8.99 17.93
CA MET A 75 0.88 8.02 17.34
C MET A 75 0.90 6.70 18.12
N GLU A 76 0.70 6.70 19.43
CA GLU A 76 0.58 5.44 20.19
C GLU A 76 -0.72 4.69 19.84
N LYS A 77 -1.82 5.40 19.56
CA LYS A 77 -3.04 4.78 19.00
C LYS A 77 -2.78 4.19 17.62
N THR A 78 -2.02 4.88 16.77
CA THR A 78 -1.56 4.37 15.46
C THR A 78 -0.71 3.11 15.62
N MET A 79 0.28 3.10 16.53
CA MET A 79 1.10 1.91 16.79
C MET A 79 0.29 0.75 17.36
N PHE A 80 -0.71 1.05 18.21
CA PHE A 80 -1.66 0.08 18.71
C PHE A 80 -2.50 -0.54 17.57
N LEU A 81 -3.07 0.27 16.68
CA LEU A 81 -3.84 -0.22 15.52
C LEU A 81 -2.98 -1.05 14.57
N LEU A 82 -1.73 -0.66 14.33
CA LEU A 82 -0.79 -1.44 13.52
C LEU A 82 -0.56 -2.84 14.09
N ASN A 83 -0.66 -3.07 15.40
CA ASN A 83 -0.53 -4.43 15.94
C ASN A 83 -1.66 -5.38 15.47
N HIS A 84 -2.80 -4.86 15.02
CA HIS A 84 -3.87 -5.65 14.40
C HIS A 84 -3.56 -6.01 12.94
N VAL A 85 -2.63 -5.30 12.29
CA VAL A 85 -2.17 -5.59 10.93
C VAL A 85 -1.06 -6.63 10.97
N VAL A 86 -1.47 -7.90 10.98
CA VAL A 86 -0.58 -9.05 11.26
C VAL A 86 0.28 -9.53 10.09
N ASP A 87 0.12 -8.95 8.90
CA ASP A 87 0.88 -9.29 7.69
C ASP A 87 1.87 -8.19 7.27
N GLY A 88 1.97 -7.11 8.05
CA GLY A 88 2.89 -6.01 7.80
C GLY A 88 2.51 -5.10 6.63
N SER A 89 1.32 -5.26 6.04
CA SER A 89 0.87 -4.44 4.92
C SER A 89 0.39 -3.05 5.35
N LEU A 90 0.11 -2.20 4.37
CA LEU A 90 -0.69 -0.99 4.51
C LEU A 90 -1.69 -0.95 3.36
N ASP A 91 -2.94 -0.59 3.66
CA ASP A 91 -4.07 -0.64 2.73
C ASP A 91 -3.93 0.33 1.56
N GLU A 92 -3.27 1.48 1.76
CA GLU A 92 -2.97 2.48 0.73
C GLU A 92 -1.96 2.00 -0.34
N GLY A 93 -1.54 0.73 -0.30
CA GLY A 93 -0.61 0.15 -1.26
C GLY A 93 0.85 0.48 -1.00
N VAL A 94 1.75 -0.02 -1.86
CA VAL A 94 3.20 -0.01 -1.60
C VAL A 94 3.79 1.41 -1.69
N ALA A 95 3.30 2.23 -2.62
CA ALA A 95 3.79 3.58 -2.79
C ALA A 95 3.42 4.48 -1.61
N TYR A 96 2.14 4.61 -1.26
CA TYR A 96 1.71 5.35 -0.07
C TYR A 96 2.14 4.67 1.23
N GLY A 97 2.21 3.34 1.26
CA GLY A 97 2.80 2.60 2.36
C GLY A 97 4.24 3.04 2.65
N SER A 98 5.07 3.26 1.63
CA SER A 98 6.42 3.82 1.83
C SER A 98 6.41 5.24 2.41
N TYR A 99 5.37 6.03 2.11
CA TYR A 99 5.15 7.37 2.68
C TYR A 99 4.84 7.25 4.17
N THR A 100 3.87 6.42 4.55
CA THR A 100 3.48 6.17 5.94
C THR A 100 4.63 5.58 6.75
N SER A 101 5.31 4.55 6.22
CA SER A 101 6.42 3.87 6.90
C SER A 101 7.65 4.76 7.08
N LYS A 102 7.89 5.75 6.20
CA LYS A 102 8.94 6.77 6.43
C LYS A 102 8.72 7.49 7.76
N SER A 103 7.47 7.82 8.07
CA SER A 103 7.14 8.58 9.27
C SER A 103 7.05 7.68 10.51
N ILE A 104 6.50 6.46 10.37
CA ILE A 104 6.44 5.48 11.46
C ILE A 104 7.84 5.08 11.93
N THR A 105 8.76 4.75 11.02
CA THR A 105 10.13 4.34 11.41
C THR A 105 10.88 5.45 12.15
N GLN A 106 10.71 6.71 11.74
CA GLN A 106 11.25 7.87 12.46
C GLN A 106 10.59 8.04 13.83
N TYR A 107 9.27 7.90 13.92
CA TYR A 107 8.57 7.96 15.20
C TYR A 107 9.08 6.90 16.17
N VAL A 108 9.17 5.64 15.73
CA VAL A 108 9.67 4.52 16.54
C VAL A 108 11.10 4.77 17.04
N PHE A 109 11.97 5.31 16.18
CA PHE A 109 13.33 5.67 16.56
C PHE A 109 13.36 6.81 17.59
N LEU A 110 12.66 7.91 17.30
CA LEU A 110 12.68 9.12 18.12
C LEU A 110 11.99 8.90 19.47
N SER A 111 10.86 8.19 19.50
CA SER A 111 10.14 7.90 20.74
C SER A 111 10.96 7.01 21.68
N LYS A 112 11.68 6.02 21.13
CA LYS A 112 12.62 5.23 21.91
C LYS A 112 13.77 6.07 22.45
N ARG A 113 14.38 6.90 21.59
CA ARG A 113 15.55 7.71 21.93
C ARG A 113 15.24 8.79 22.97
N HIS A 114 14.13 9.50 22.81
CA HIS A 114 13.82 10.69 23.60
C HIS A 114 12.85 10.42 24.76
N PHE A 115 12.00 9.39 24.67
CA PHE A 115 10.98 9.10 25.68
C PHE A 115 11.10 7.70 26.29
N GLY A 116 12.02 6.86 25.80
CA GLY A 116 12.18 5.49 26.27
C GLY A 116 11.10 4.50 25.77
N ILE A 117 10.10 4.97 25.04
CA ILE A 117 8.96 4.19 24.52
C ILE A 117 9.47 3.21 23.44
N ASN A 118 9.28 1.90 23.65
CA ASN A 118 9.83 0.88 22.75
C ASN A 118 8.75 0.16 21.96
N HIS A 119 8.86 0.21 20.63
CA HIS A 119 7.95 -0.46 19.70
C HIS A 119 8.57 -1.61 18.92
N PHE A 120 9.82 -2.00 19.19
CA PHE A 120 10.50 -3.03 18.37
C PHE A 120 9.81 -4.41 18.37
N GLU A 121 8.95 -4.68 19.35
CA GLU A 121 8.17 -5.92 19.43
C GLU A 121 6.84 -5.89 18.66
N ASN A 122 6.48 -4.75 18.05
CA ASN A 122 5.23 -4.57 17.32
C ASN A 122 5.08 -5.58 16.17
N ASN A 123 3.89 -6.20 16.06
CA ASN A 123 3.61 -7.27 15.12
C ASN A 123 3.79 -6.82 13.67
N TRP A 124 3.33 -5.63 13.33
CA TRP A 124 3.45 -5.06 12.00
C TRP A 124 4.92 -4.83 11.63
N LEU A 125 5.73 -4.25 12.52
CA LEU A 125 7.17 -4.02 12.26
C LEU A 125 7.91 -5.33 11.95
N LYS A 126 7.61 -6.40 12.68
CA LYS A 126 8.21 -7.74 12.45
C LYS A 126 7.85 -8.35 11.10
N LYS A 127 6.74 -7.91 10.49
CA LYS A 127 6.23 -8.43 9.22
C LYS A 127 6.47 -7.49 8.05
N HIS A 128 6.69 -6.20 8.30
CA HIS A 128 6.74 -5.16 7.28
C HIS A 128 7.86 -5.35 6.23
N PHE A 129 8.92 -6.10 6.53
CA PHE A 129 9.90 -6.51 5.51
C PHE A 129 9.23 -7.23 4.33
N TRP A 130 8.30 -8.14 4.61
CA TRP A 130 7.60 -8.92 3.60
C TRP A 130 6.68 -8.07 2.73
N PHE A 131 6.17 -6.95 3.25
CA PHE A 131 5.43 -6.00 2.44
C PHE A 131 6.29 -5.40 1.32
N TYR A 132 7.57 -5.10 1.56
CA TYR A 132 8.47 -4.65 0.49
C TYR A 132 9.01 -5.80 -0.36
N TYR A 133 9.41 -6.92 0.26
CA TYR A 133 10.02 -8.04 -0.46
C TYR A 133 9.02 -8.78 -1.34
N SER A 134 7.80 -9.04 -0.86
CA SER A 134 6.82 -9.85 -1.58
C SER A 134 5.99 -9.03 -2.59
N THR A 135 6.19 -7.71 -2.69
CA THR A 135 5.45 -6.86 -3.65
C THR A 135 6.32 -6.27 -4.74
N ILE A 136 7.63 -6.56 -4.74
CA ILE A 136 8.58 -6.11 -5.76
C ILE A 136 8.63 -7.12 -6.90
N LEU A 137 8.51 -6.62 -8.14
CA LEU A 137 8.56 -7.44 -9.35
C LEU A 137 10.01 -7.87 -9.65
N PRO A 138 10.18 -8.92 -10.48
CA PRO A 138 11.47 -9.34 -11.00
C PRO A 138 12.30 -8.17 -11.53
N GLY A 139 13.57 -8.08 -11.10
CA GLY A 139 14.47 -7.00 -11.49
C GLY A 139 14.53 -5.80 -10.54
N PHE A 140 13.77 -5.81 -9.45
CA PHE A 140 13.89 -4.86 -8.32
C PHE A 140 13.61 -3.38 -8.66
N GLN A 141 12.83 -3.11 -9.71
CA GLN A 141 12.54 -1.73 -10.17
C GLN A 141 11.09 -1.28 -9.95
N ARG A 142 10.15 -2.22 -10.03
CA ARG A 142 8.70 -1.98 -10.03
C ARG A 142 8.05 -2.72 -8.86
N THR A 143 6.99 -2.17 -8.32
CA THR A 143 6.13 -2.83 -7.32
C THR A 143 4.79 -3.20 -7.94
N VAL A 144 3.99 -4.00 -7.22
CA VAL A 144 2.69 -4.50 -7.66
C VAL A 144 1.73 -3.41 -8.18
N GLY A 145 1.84 -2.17 -7.67
CA GLY A 145 1.10 -1.01 -8.19
C GLY A 145 -0.37 -0.92 -7.78
N ILE A 146 -0.81 -1.71 -6.80
CA ILE A 146 -2.17 -1.68 -6.22
C ILE A 146 -2.42 -0.34 -5.52
N ALA A 147 -3.68 0.14 -5.60
CA ALA A 147 -4.15 1.43 -5.10
C ALA A 147 -3.48 2.62 -5.82
N ASP A 148 -3.71 3.84 -5.33
CA ASP A 148 -3.02 5.02 -5.86
C ASP A 148 -1.50 4.85 -5.70
N SER A 149 -0.81 4.63 -6.82
CA SER A 149 0.61 4.28 -6.80
C SER A 149 1.40 5.01 -7.88
N ASN A 150 2.71 5.14 -7.69
CA ASN A 150 3.63 5.27 -8.81
C ASN A 150 4.12 3.86 -9.21
N TYR A 151 5.12 3.77 -10.09
CA TYR A 151 5.67 2.48 -10.49
C TYR A 151 6.35 1.69 -9.35
N ASN A 152 6.68 2.32 -8.21
CA ASN A 152 7.44 1.66 -7.16
C ASN A 152 7.14 2.16 -5.72
N TRP A 153 7.86 3.17 -5.25
CA TRP A 153 7.75 3.76 -3.91
C TRP A 153 7.79 5.28 -4.01
N PHE A 154 7.06 5.97 -3.15
CA PHE A 154 7.19 7.43 -3.04
C PHE A 154 8.43 7.85 -2.25
N TYR A 155 8.82 7.12 -1.20
CA TYR A 155 9.96 7.47 -0.36
C TYR A 155 10.83 6.26 -0.04
N GLY A 156 12.14 6.38 -0.21
CA GLY A 156 13.09 5.26 -0.02
C GLY A 156 12.93 4.19 -1.12
N PRO A 157 12.72 2.90 -0.76
CA PRO A 157 12.45 2.35 0.57
C PRO A 157 13.72 1.91 1.34
N GLU A 158 14.92 2.22 0.82
CA GLU A 158 16.19 1.78 1.41
C GLU A 158 16.31 2.19 2.89
N SER A 159 15.91 3.42 3.22
CA SER A 159 15.92 3.90 4.61
C SER A 159 15.06 3.05 5.55
N GLN A 160 13.86 2.66 5.10
CA GLN A 160 12.96 1.82 5.89
C GLN A 160 13.53 0.39 6.01
N LEU A 161 14.14 -0.13 4.94
CA LEU A 161 14.72 -1.48 4.92
C LEU A 161 15.93 -1.61 5.85
N VAL A 162 16.85 -0.65 5.84
CA VAL A 162 18.02 -0.68 6.75
C VAL A 162 17.59 -0.42 8.19
N PHE A 163 16.54 0.38 8.43
CA PHE A 163 15.93 0.50 9.75
C PHE A 163 15.40 -0.85 10.25
N LEU A 164 14.62 -1.55 9.43
CA LEU A 164 14.07 -2.85 9.79
C LEU A 164 15.20 -3.84 10.08
N ASP A 165 16.28 -3.85 9.29
CA ASP A 165 17.39 -4.76 9.55
C ASP A 165 18.11 -4.45 10.86
N THR A 166 18.47 -3.18 11.08
CA THR A 166 19.21 -2.75 12.26
C THR A 166 18.43 -2.97 13.57
N PHE A 167 17.14 -2.65 13.58
CA PHE A 167 16.37 -2.64 14.83
C PHE A 167 15.47 -3.86 15.02
N ILE A 168 15.02 -4.51 13.93
CA ILE A 168 13.98 -5.55 13.98
C ILE A 168 14.51 -6.92 13.55
N LEU A 169 14.98 -7.07 12.30
CA LEU A 169 15.31 -8.38 11.70
C LEU A 169 16.67 -8.92 12.14
N LYS A 170 17.69 -8.04 12.15
CA LYS A 170 19.07 -8.32 12.54
C LYS A 170 19.67 -9.53 11.84
N ASN A 171 19.44 -9.65 10.54
CA ASN A 171 19.85 -10.83 9.76
C ASN A 171 20.46 -10.51 8.39
N GLY A 172 20.54 -9.24 8.00
CA GLY A 172 21.14 -8.82 6.73
C GLY A 172 20.17 -8.76 5.55
N SER A 173 18.91 -9.20 5.70
CA SER A 173 17.91 -9.24 4.62
C SER A 173 17.44 -7.85 4.19
N GLY A 174 17.29 -6.92 5.15
CA GLY A 174 16.91 -5.54 4.84
C GLY A 174 18.04 -4.81 4.11
N ASN A 175 19.27 -4.92 4.58
CA ASN A 175 20.48 -4.39 3.94
C ASN A 175 20.65 -4.96 2.52
N TRP A 176 20.39 -6.26 2.35
CA TRP A 176 20.45 -6.91 1.04
C TRP A 176 19.40 -6.34 0.08
N LEU A 177 18.14 -6.23 0.49
CA LEU A 177 17.08 -5.74 -0.39
C LEU A 177 17.30 -4.26 -0.75
N ALA A 178 17.71 -3.44 0.22
CA ALA A 178 18.07 -2.04 -0.01
C ALA A 178 19.19 -1.92 -1.06
N ARG A 179 20.20 -2.79 -1.00
CA ARG A 179 21.27 -2.86 -1.99
C ARG A 179 20.76 -3.26 -3.38
N GLN A 180 19.85 -4.25 -3.47
CA GLN A 180 19.29 -4.66 -4.76
C GLN A 180 18.49 -3.52 -5.40
N ILE A 181 17.62 -2.86 -4.64
CA ILE A 181 16.82 -1.73 -5.12
C ILE A 181 17.73 -0.60 -5.58
N ARG A 182 18.73 -0.21 -4.78
CA ARG A 182 19.68 0.86 -5.14
C ARG A 182 20.45 0.53 -6.41
N LYS A 183 20.92 -0.71 -6.54
CA LYS A 183 21.68 -1.18 -7.71
C LYS A 183 20.85 -1.09 -9.00
N HIS A 184 19.57 -1.43 -8.93
CA HIS A 184 18.70 -1.52 -10.10
C HIS A 184 17.84 -0.28 -10.32
N ARG A 185 17.92 0.73 -9.46
CA ARG A 185 17.11 1.95 -9.54
C ARG A 185 17.12 2.56 -10.95
N PRO A 186 15.95 2.83 -11.55
CA PRO A 186 15.85 3.42 -12.89
C PRO A 186 16.58 4.76 -12.97
N ARG A 187 17.29 4.99 -14.08
CA ARG A 187 18.03 6.24 -14.34
C ARG A 187 17.28 7.18 -15.27
N ASP A 188 16.38 6.64 -16.07
CA ASP A 188 15.57 7.29 -17.08
C ASP A 188 14.20 6.61 -17.20
N GLY A 189 13.27 7.27 -17.92
CA GLY A 189 11.93 6.76 -18.16
C GLY A 189 10.93 7.02 -17.01
N PRO A 190 9.72 6.45 -17.12
CA PRO A 190 8.58 6.79 -16.26
C PRO A 190 8.71 6.26 -14.82
N MET A 191 9.66 5.34 -14.57
CA MET A 191 9.89 4.74 -13.25
C MET A 191 10.89 5.52 -12.37
N VAL A 192 11.46 6.63 -12.87
CA VAL A 192 12.40 7.47 -12.12
C VAL A 192 11.66 8.18 -10.98
N GLN A 193 12.29 8.20 -9.80
CA GLN A 193 11.74 8.92 -8.67
C GLN A 193 11.70 10.43 -8.91
N SER A 194 10.60 11.06 -8.48
CA SER A 194 10.42 12.51 -8.62
C SER A 194 11.53 13.30 -7.91
N THR A 195 11.86 14.47 -8.44
CA THR A 195 12.86 15.38 -7.85
C THR A 195 12.50 15.82 -6.43
N ALA A 196 11.20 15.89 -6.12
CA ALA A 196 10.69 16.26 -4.81
C ALA A 196 10.89 15.16 -3.74
N GLN A 197 11.06 13.90 -4.16
CA GLN A 197 11.05 12.75 -3.24
C GLN A 197 12.40 12.04 -3.14
N ARG A 198 13.15 11.96 -4.25
CA ARG A 198 14.29 11.04 -4.44
C ARG A 198 15.43 11.12 -3.41
N TRP A 199 15.55 12.24 -2.70
CA TRP A 199 16.60 12.45 -1.70
C TRP A 199 16.08 12.59 -0.26
N SER A 200 14.76 12.50 -0.07
CA SER A 200 14.10 12.80 1.21
C SER A 200 14.55 11.91 2.37
N THR A 201 14.97 10.67 2.11
CA THR A 201 15.30 9.67 3.12
C THR A 201 16.78 9.27 3.18
N LEU A 202 17.65 9.93 2.39
CA LEU A 202 19.09 9.58 2.36
C LEU A 202 19.77 9.75 3.72
N HIS A 203 19.35 10.77 4.48
CA HIS A 203 19.93 11.06 5.79
C HIS A 203 19.58 10.00 6.83
N THR A 204 18.32 9.53 6.89
CA THR A 204 17.90 8.44 7.78
C THR A 204 18.45 7.10 7.34
N GLU A 205 18.57 6.86 6.03
CA GLU A 205 19.26 5.67 5.51
C GLU A 205 20.71 5.61 6.00
N TYR A 206 21.45 6.71 5.90
CA TYR A 206 22.82 6.80 6.39
C TYR A 206 22.91 6.57 7.91
N LEU A 207 21.99 7.18 8.68
CA LEU A 207 22.00 7.08 10.15
C LEU A 207 21.63 5.69 10.66
N TRP A 208 20.76 4.97 9.97
CA TRP A 208 20.23 3.69 10.43
C TRP A 208 20.91 2.47 9.83
N TYR A 209 21.73 2.64 8.80
CA TYR A 209 22.50 1.54 8.24
C TYR A 209 23.49 0.96 9.27
N ASN A 210 23.37 -0.34 9.54
CA ASN A 210 24.33 -1.09 10.35
C ASN A 210 25.22 -1.96 9.46
N ALA A 211 26.50 -1.61 9.37
CA ALA A 211 27.49 -2.33 8.57
C ALA A 211 27.91 -3.69 9.18
N GLU A 212 27.65 -3.92 10.46
CA GLU A 212 27.90 -5.20 11.13
C GLU A 212 26.93 -6.30 10.67
N LEU A 213 25.84 -5.93 9.99
CA LEU A 213 24.88 -6.84 9.38
C LEU A 213 25.20 -6.99 7.88
N PRO A 214 26.05 -7.96 7.48
CA PRO A 214 26.39 -8.17 6.08
C PRO A 214 25.13 -8.44 5.24
N PRO A 215 25.05 -7.95 3.99
CA PRO A 215 23.85 -8.13 3.18
C PRO A 215 23.65 -9.58 2.72
N HIS A 216 22.63 -10.25 3.27
CA HIS A 216 22.24 -11.63 2.91
C HIS A 216 20.80 -11.68 2.38
N PRO A 217 20.53 -12.39 1.27
CA PRO A 217 19.15 -12.59 0.82
C PRO A 217 18.35 -13.39 1.85
N PRO A 218 17.00 -13.28 1.84
CA PRO A 218 16.15 -14.21 2.59
C PRO A 218 16.46 -15.68 2.22
N PRO A 219 16.25 -16.64 3.14
CA PRO A 219 16.65 -18.05 2.94
C PRO A 219 16.11 -18.72 1.67
N ASP A 220 14.96 -18.25 1.19
CA ASP A 220 14.23 -18.81 0.04
C ASP A 220 14.34 -17.96 -1.23
N HIS A 221 15.31 -17.05 -1.27
CA HIS A 221 15.59 -16.27 -2.48
C HIS A 221 15.91 -17.20 -3.66
N ASP A 222 15.70 -16.71 -4.88
CA ASP A 222 15.78 -17.46 -6.15
C ASP A 222 14.73 -18.56 -6.36
N THR A 223 13.87 -18.83 -5.38
CA THR A 223 12.73 -19.75 -5.56
C THR A 223 11.43 -18.95 -5.69
N PRO A 224 10.66 -19.09 -6.79
CA PRO A 224 9.34 -18.49 -6.89
C PRO A 224 8.42 -18.98 -5.76
N LYS A 225 7.97 -18.07 -4.91
CA LYS A 225 7.08 -18.37 -3.79
C LYS A 225 5.85 -17.50 -3.82
N MET A 226 4.72 -18.12 -3.46
CA MET A 226 3.48 -17.46 -3.14
C MET A 226 3.58 -16.82 -1.76
N HIS A 227 3.10 -15.58 -1.63
CA HIS A 227 2.92 -14.89 -0.36
C HIS A 227 1.50 -14.36 -0.27
N VAL A 228 0.85 -14.56 0.88
CA VAL A 228 -0.51 -14.11 1.14
C VAL A 228 -0.48 -13.04 2.23
N PHE A 229 -1.10 -11.91 1.94
CA PHE A 229 -1.35 -10.80 2.85
C PHE A 229 -2.81 -10.88 3.34
N PRO A 230 -3.11 -11.65 4.41
CA PRO A 230 -4.48 -11.89 4.86
C PRO A 230 -5.21 -10.66 5.38
N ASN A 231 -4.48 -9.63 5.84
CA ASN A 231 -5.08 -8.35 6.20
C ASN A 231 -5.37 -7.53 4.95
N TRP A 232 -4.40 -7.42 4.05
CA TRP A 232 -4.58 -6.63 2.81
C TRP A 232 -5.58 -7.25 1.83
N GLY A 233 -5.69 -8.57 1.84
CA GLY A 233 -6.43 -9.33 0.82
C GLY A 233 -5.66 -9.44 -0.50
N VAL A 234 -4.33 -9.57 -0.44
CA VAL A 234 -3.47 -9.68 -1.63
C VAL A 234 -2.67 -10.98 -1.62
N VAL A 235 -2.62 -11.65 -2.77
CA VAL A 235 -1.70 -12.75 -3.04
C VAL A 235 -0.67 -12.27 -4.05
N THR A 236 0.59 -12.67 -3.86
CA THR A 236 1.68 -12.43 -4.80
C THR A 236 2.45 -13.73 -5.03
N TYR A 237 3.11 -13.86 -6.17
CA TYR A 237 3.98 -14.97 -6.51
C TYR A 237 5.19 -14.50 -7.30
N GLY A 238 6.37 -15.07 -7.00
CA GLY A 238 7.61 -14.79 -7.74
C GLY A 238 8.19 -13.39 -7.49
N ALA A 239 7.87 -12.80 -6.34
CA ALA A 239 8.40 -11.52 -5.92
C ALA A 239 9.89 -11.59 -5.54
N GLY A 240 10.60 -10.47 -5.68
CA GLY A 240 11.99 -10.35 -5.22
C GLY A 240 13.00 -11.17 -6.03
N LEU A 241 12.63 -11.65 -7.22
CA LEU A 241 13.49 -12.43 -8.12
C LEU A 241 14.32 -11.52 -9.06
N PRO A 242 15.42 -12.02 -9.65
CA PRO A 242 16.12 -11.32 -10.72
C PRO A 242 15.27 -11.28 -12.01
N ASN A 243 15.52 -10.29 -12.88
CA ASN A 243 14.86 -10.22 -14.18
C ASN A 243 15.47 -11.26 -15.14
N THR A 244 14.78 -12.38 -15.32
CA THR A 244 15.20 -13.48 -16.22
C THR A 244 14.01 -14.01 -16.99
N GLN A 245 14.27 -14.70 -18.11
CA GLN A 245 13.22 -15.24 -18.98
C GLN A 245 12.36 -16.33 -18.35
N THR A 246 12.71 -16.84 -17.16
CA THR A 246 11.95 -17.89 -16.46
C THR A 246 11.22 -17.36 -15.22
N ASN A 247 11.51 -16.12 -14.80
CA ASN A 247 10.95 -15.56 -13.58
C ASN A 247 9.66 -14.81 -13.88
N THR A 248 8.60 -15.19 -13.19
CA THR A 248 7.26 -14.67 -13.42
C THR A 248 6.71 -14.07 -12.15
N PHE A 249 6.06 -12.92 -12.28
CA PHE A 249 5.30 -12.32 -11.21
C PHE A 249 3.81 -12.39 -11.50
N LEU A 250 3.04 -12.73 -10.46
CA LEU A 250 1.59 -12.73 -10.48
C LEU A 250 1.10 -12.12 -9.17
N SER A 251 0.09 -11.25 -9.24
CA SER A 251 -0.64 -10.80 -8.05
C SER A 251 -2.13 -10.95 -8.24
N PHE A 252 -2.86 -11.09 -7.13
CA PHE A 252 -4.33 -11.09 -7.10
C PHE A 252 -4.80 -10.34 -5.87
N LYS A 253 -5.76 -9.42 -6.01
CA LYS A 253 -6.37 -8.70 -4.88
C LYS A 253 -7.84 -9.06 -4.76
N SER A 254 -8.26 -9.46 -3.57
CA SER A 254 -9.67 -9.54 -3.18
C SER A 254 -9.74 -9.45 -1.66
N GLY A 255 -10.04 -8.26 -1.14
CA GLY A 255 -9.90 -7.92 0.27
C GLY A 255 -10.94 -6.94 0.77
N LYS A 256 -10.98 -6.78 2.09
CA LYS A 256 -11.86 -5.82 2.76
C LYS A 256 -11.32 -4.40 2.61
N LEU A 257 -12.20 -3.42 2.42
CA LEU A 257 -11.86 -2.00 2.42
C LEU A 257 -11.09 -1.59 3.70
N GLY A 258 -10.00 -0.85 3.55
CA GLY A 258 -9.06 -0.48 4.63
C GLY A 258 -8.19 -1.65 5.14
N GLY A 259 -8.30 -2.84 4.54
CA GLY A 259 -7.75 -4.08 5.08
C GLY A 259 -8.59 -4.63 6.25
N ARG A 260 -8.47 -5.94 6.49
CA ARG A 260 -9.29 -6.70 7.44
C ARG A 260 -9.32 -6.09 8.85
N ALA A 261 -8.18 -5.65 9.37
CA ALA A 261 -8.06 -5.06 10.69
C ALA A 261 -8.89 -3.77 10.83
N VAL A 262 -8.74 -2.83 9.90
CA VAL A 262 -9.51 -1.58 9.91
C VAL A 262 -10.98 -1.88 9.71
N TYR A 263 -11.31 -2.71 8.71
CA TYR A 263 -12.68 -3.10 8.42
C TYR A 263 -13.36 -3.68 9.66
N ASP A 264 -12.77 -4.70 10.29
CA ASP A 264 -13.34 -5.37 11.46
C ASP A 264 -13.45 -4.41 12.65
N ILE A 265 -12.49 -3.50 12.86
CA ILE A 265 -12.55 -2.47 13.90
C ILE A 265 -13.71 -1.49 13.65
N VAL A 266 -13.92 -1.05 12.40
CA VAL A 266 -15.01 -0.14 12.06
C VAL A 266 -16.38 -0.79 12.27
N HIS A 267 -16.52 -2.06 11.91
CA HIS A 267 -17.80 -2.76 11.95
C HIS A 267 -18.14 -3.33 13.33
N PHE A 268 -17.15 -3.85 14.06
CA PHE A 268 -17.36 -4.38 15.41
C PHE A 268 -17.25 -3.32 16.51
N GLN A 269 -16.65 -2.16 16.20
CA GLN A 269 -16.47 -1.03 17.12
C GLN A 269 -15.88 -1.42 18.49
N PRO A 270 -14.76 -2.18 18.55
CA PRO A 270 -14.22 -2.65 19.82
C PRO A 270 -13.57 -1.55 20.67
N TYR A 271 -13.36 -0.35 20.11
CA TYR A 271 -12.63 0.75 20.76
C TYR A 271 -13.48 2.02 20.80
N SER A 272 -13.70 2.56 22.00
CA SER A 272 -14.52 3.76 22.23
C SER A 272 -13.95 5.04 21.61
N TRP A 273 -12.66 5.05 21.29
CA TRP A 273 -11.97 6.18 20.67
C TRP A 273 -11.94 6.11 19.13
N VAL A 274 -12.54 5.08 18.54
CA VAL A 274 -12.71 4.94 17.08
C VAL A 274 -14.16 5.25 16.70
N ASP A 275 -14.39 6.38 16.03
CA ASP A 275 -15.69 6.79 15.45
C ASP A 275 -15.85 6.24 14.03
N GLY A 276 -15.94 4.91 13.90
CA GLY A 276 -16.13 4.19 12.64
C GLY A 276 -15.24 4.69 11.49
N TRP A 277 -15.82 4.81 10.29
CA TRP A 277 -15.12 5.30 9.09
C TRP A 277 -14.62 6.75 9.17
N ARG A 278 -15.08 7.56 10.14
CA ARG A 278 -14.53 8.92 10.33
C ARG A 278 -13.13 8.91 10.93
N SER A 279 -12.72 7.77 11.51
CA SER A 279 -11.40 7.57 12.10
C SER A 279 -10.39 6.97 11.12
N PHE A 280 -10.78 6.72 9.87
CA PHE A 280 -9.94 6.14 8.82
C PHE A 280 -10.17 6.85 7.48
N ASN A 281 -9.33 6.56 6.50
CA ASN A 281 -9.44 7.14 5.17
C ASN A 281 -8.89 6.19 4.09
N PRO A 282 -9.73 5.32 3.51
CA PRO A 282 -9.35 4.47 2.38
C PRO A 282 -9.50 5.19 1.03
N GLY A 283 -9.46 6.53 0.98
CA GLY A 283 -9.71 7.31 -0.24
C GLY A 283 -8.72 7.05 -1.38
N HIS A 284 -7.54 6.54 -1.05
CA HIS A 284 -6.49 6.12 -1.98
C HIS A 284 -6.66 4.69 -2.51
N GLU A 285 -7.56 3.89 -1.93
CA GLU A 285 -7.91 2.59 -2.50
C GLU A 285 -8.68 2.71 -3.81
N HIS A 286 -8.65 1.64 -4.59
CA HIS A 286 -9.34 1.54 -5.88
C HIS A 286 -10.54 0.59 -5.80
N PRO A 287 -11.55 0.76 -6.70
CA PRO A 287 -12.58 -0.24 -6.95
C PRO A 287 -11.98 -1.42 -7.77
N ASP A 288 -11.15 -2.23 -7.13
CA ASP A 288 -10.22 -3.20 -7.74
C ASP A 288 -10.31 -4.62 -7.14
N GLN A 289 -11.40 -4.99 -6.49
CA GLN A 289 -11.56 -6.34 -5.93
C GLN A 289 -11.66 -7.38 -7.06
N ASN A 290 -11.01 -8.54 -6.90
CA ASN A 290 -10.72 -9.54 -7.95
C ASN A 290 -9.80 -9.05 -9.10
N SER A 291 -9.05 -7.96 -8.90
CA SER A 291 -8.00 -7.55 -9.85
C SER A 291 -6.78 -8.48 -9.78
N PHE A 292 -5.99 -8.48 -10.85
CA PHE A 292 -4.73 -9.20 -10.90
C PHE A 292 -3.71 -8.49 -11.79
N THR A 293 -2.44 -8.79 -11.57
CA THR A 293 -1.34 -8.43 -12.48
C THR A 293 -0.59 -9.67 -12.90
N PHE A 294 -0.03 -9.64 -14.10
CA PHE A 294 0.74 -10.76 -14.63
C PHE A 294 1.94 -10.25 -15.43
N ALA A 295 3.13 -10.63 -14.99
CA ALA A 295 4.38 -10.28 -15.63
C ALA A 295 5.20 -11.55 -15.90
N PRO A 296 4.87 -12.32 -16.96
CA PRO A 296 5.64 -13.48 -17.36
C PRO A 296 7.05 -13.06 -17.81
N ASN A 297 8.06 -13.86 -17.47
CA ASN A 297 9.44 -13.66 -17.93
C ASN A 297 10.01 -12.27 -17.56
N GLY A 298 9.55 -11.70 -16.45
CA GLY A 298 9.90 -10.35 -16.00
C GLY A 298 9.31 -9.20 -16.85
N GLN A 299 8.53 -9.50 -17.89
CA GLN A 299 7.88 -8.50 -18.72
C GLN A 299 6.42 -8.31 -18.29
N VAL A 300 6.04 -7.07 -18.00
CA VAL A 300 4.68 -6.75 -17.58
C VAL A 300 3.70 -6.91 -18.75
N PHE A 301 2.74 -7.83 -18.60
CA PHE A 301 1.73 -8.12 -19.61
C PHE A 301 0.35 -7.60 -19.19
N VAL A 302 -0.07 -7.87 -17.95
CA VAL A 302 -1.24 -7.25 -17.31
C VAL A 302 -0.74 -6.42 -16.13
N SER A 303 -0.95 -5.11 -16.16
CA SER A 303 -0.49 -4.17 -15.13
C SER A 303 -1.64 -3.51 -14.40
N GLU A 304 -1.38 -2.99 -13.20
CA GLU A 304 -2.25 -1.98 -12.58
C GLU A 304 -2.19 -0.66 -13.36
N ALA A 305 -3.19 0.20 -13.14
CA ALA A 305 -3.29 1.52 -13.79
C ALA A 305 -2.56 2.65 -13.05
N LEU A 306 -1.97 2.38 -11.88
CA LEU A 306 -1.30 3.37 -11.01
C LEU A 306 -2.27 4.46 -10.52
N TYR A 307 -1.76 5.61 -10.08
CA TYR A 307 -2.56 6.72 -9.56
C TYR A 307 -3.59 7.23 -10.58
N GLY A 308 -4.86 7.28 -10.19
CA GLY A 308 -5.93 7.68 -11.11
C GLY A 308 -7.26 8.02 -10.44
N PRO A 309 -8.27 8.46 -11.23
CA PRO A 309 -9.63 8.56 -10.73
C PRO A 309 -10.16 7.16 -10.36
N LYS A 310 -11.05 7.10 -9.37
CA LYS A 310 -11.62 5.86 -8.86
C LYS A 310 -12.76 5.42 -9.77
N LEU A 311 -12.39 4.73 -10.85
CA LEU A 311 -13.29 4.18 -11.85
C LEU A 311 -13.00 2.69 -12.00
N SER A 312 -14.04 1.87 -11.90
CA SER A 312 -13.92 0.41 -11.93
C SER A 312 -13.24 -0.11 -13.19
N HIS A 313 -13.54 0.50 -14.34
CA HIS A 313 -13.00 0.09 -15.63
C HIS A 313 -11.51 0.43 -15.83
N LEU A 314 -10.89 1.17 -14.90
CA LEU A 314 -9.44 1.41 -14.90
C LEU A 314 -8.68 0.33 -14.12
N ASN A 315 -9.37 -0.65 -13.54
CA ASN A 315 -8.76 -1.78 -12.86
C ASN A 315 -9.06 -3.08 -13.63
N ASN A 316 -8.28 -4.14 -13.38
CA ASN A 316 -8.40 -5.41 -14.10
C ASN A 316 -9.58 -6.27 -13.60
N ILE A 317 -10.80 -5.72 -13.64
CA ILE A 317 -12.01 -6.28 -12.98
C ILE A 317 -13.20 -6.37 -13.94
N LEU A 318 -14.34 -6.84 -13.43
CA LEU A 318 -15.60 -6.95 -14.16
C LEU A 318 -16.53 -5.78 -13.88
N VAL A 319 -17.25 -5.32 -14.90
CA VAL A 319 -18.37 -4.36 -14.77
C VAL A 319 -19.63 -4.93 -15.42
N PHE A 320 -20.79 -4.45 -15.00
CA PHE A 320 -22.09 -5.03 -15.37
C PHE A 320 -23.05 -3.98 -15.92
N ALA A 321 -23.93 -4.42 -16.82
CA ALA A 321 -24.99 -3.58 -17.39
C ALA A 321 -26.26 -4.40 -17.69
N PRO A 322 -27.44 -3.76 -17.80
CA PRO A 322 -27.70 -2.38 -17.38
C PRO A 322 -27.78 -2.28 -15.85
N SER A 323 -27.10 -1.29 -15.29
CA SER A 323 -27.19 -0.99 -13.87
C SER A 323 -28.29 0.05 -13.57
N PRO A 324 -29.09 -0.16 -12.51
CA PRO A 324 -30.05 0.84 -12.04
C PRO A 324 -29.41 1.99 -11.25
N THR A 325 -28.16 1.85 -10.82
CA THR A 325 -27.50 2.73 -9.83
C THR A 325 -26.23 3.42 -10.35
N SER A 326 -25.81 3.15 -11.60
CA SER A 326 -24.62 3.78 -12.20
C SER A 326 -24.69 5.31 -12.13
N GLN A 327 -23.60 5.92 -11.65
CA GLN A 327 -23.52 7.37 -11.47
C GLN A 327 -22.74 8.09 -12.58
N CYS A 328 -21.83 7.39 -13.29
CA CYS A 328 -20.93 8.03 -14.26
C CYS A 328 -20.68 7.24 -15.54
N ASN A 329 -21.01 5.95 -15.62
CA ASN A 329 -20.64 5.08 -16.74
C ASN A 329 -21.85 4.40 -17.40
N GLN A 330 -23.04 5.01 -17.34
CA GLN A 330 -24.30 4.46 -17.84
C GLN A 330 -24.16 3.88 -19.28
N PRO A 331 -24.65 2.65 -19.55
CA PRO A 331 -25.44 1.78 -18.66
C PRO A 331 -24.62 0.89 -17.72
N TRP A 332 -23.30 1.02 -17.71
CA TRP A 332 -22.38 0.19 -16.94
C TRP A 332 -22.16 0.72 -15.53
N GLU A 333 -22.01 -0.20 -14.57
CA GLU A 333 -21.56 0.07 -13.21
C GLU A 333 -20.57 -1.01 -12.81
N GLY A 334 -19.54 -0.63 -12.07
CA GLY A 334 -18.61 -1.54 -11.44
C GLY A 334 -18.81 -1.59 -9.93
N GLN A 335 -17.70 -1.47 -9.20
CA GLN A 335 -17.69 -1.65 -7.76
C GLN A 335 -18.04 -0.35 -7.02
N LEU A 336 -18.50 -0.53 -5.78
CA LEU A 336 -18.89 0.52 -4.86
C LEU A 336 -17.77 1.54 -4.62
N GLY A 337 -18.17 2.79 -4.36
CA GLY A 337 -17.25 3.90 -4.11
C GLY A 337 -16.65 4.58 -5.34
N GLU A 338 -16.97 4.11 -6.57
CA GLU A 338 -16.44 4.70 -7.81
C GLU A 338 -17.03 6.10 -8.17
N CYS A 339 -16.64 6.63 -9.33
CA CYS A 339 -17.10 7.90 -9.91
C CYS A 339 -16.60 9.15 -9.17
N SER A 340 -15.34 9.17 -8.72
CA SER A 340 -14.69 10.38 -8.19
C SER A 340 -13.16 10.29 -8.23
N GLN A 341 -12.49 11.38 -7.84
CA GLN A 341 -11.03 11.41 -7.69
C GLN A 341 -10.55 10.53 -6.53
N TRP A 342 -11.33 10.50 -5.44
CA TRP A 342 -11.11 9.70 -4.24
C TRP A 342 -12.20 8.66 -4.10
N LEU A 343 -11.89 7.51 -3.51
CA LEU A 343 -12.90 6.48 -3.32
C LEU A 343 -13.99 7.05 -2.40
N LYS A 344 -15.27 6.82 -2.71
CA LYS A 344 -16.36 7.27 -1.84
C LYS A 344 -16.70 6.17 -0.84
N TRP A 345 -16.04 6.12 0.30
CA TRP A 345 -16.30 5.08 1.32
C TRP A 345 -17.42 5.44 2.30
N THR A 346 -17.77 6.71 2.45
CA THR A 346 -18.79 7.16 3.43
C THR A 346 -20.20 7.25 2.85
N THR A 347 -20.42 6.80 1.61
CA THR A 347 -21.71 6.94 0.91
C THR A 347 -22.38 5.58 0.74
N ASN A 348 -23.66 5.49 1.11
CA ASN A 348 -24.49 4.30 0.95
C ASN A 348 -23.81 3.05 1.57
N GLU A 349 -23.85 1.93 0.84
CA GLU A 349 -23.23 0.64 1.19
C GLU A 349 -21.71 0.58 0.89
N SER A 350 -21.08 1.69 0.46
CA SER A 350 -19.66 1.65 0.05
C SER A 350 -18.69 1.39 1.21
N GLY A 351 -19.10 1.70 2.44
CA GLY A 351 -18.33 1.40 3.64
C GLY A 351 -18.31 -0.09 3.99
N ASP A 352 -19.22 -0.87 3.41
CA ASP A 352 -19.33 -2.32 3.55
C ASP A 352 -18.68 -3.07 2.36
N ALA A 353 -18.01 -2.34 1.45
CA ALA A 353 -17.39 -2.92 0.27
C ALA A 353 -16.27 -3.90 0.66
N ALA A 354 -16.34 -5.12 0.13
CA ALA A 354 -15.36 -6.16 0.41
C ALA A 354 -15.22 -7.16 -0.73
N GLY A 355 -13.99 -7.59 -0.96
CA GLY A 355 -13.66 -8.88 -1.55
C GLY A 355 -13.07 -9.84 -0.51
N GLU A 356 -12.88 -11.08 -0.91
CA GLU A 356 -12.24 -12.10 -0.09
C GLU A 356 -11.47 -13.10 -0.94
N ILE A 357 -10.22 -13.38 -0.56
CA ILE A 357 -9.47 -14.54 -1.06
C ILE A 357 -10.10 -15.80 -0.47
N ILE A 358 -10.65 -16.66 -1.33
CA ILE A 358 -11.30 -17.90 -0.94
C ILE A 358 -10.31 -19.05 -0.85
N THR A 359 -9.34 -19.10 -1.78
CA THR A 359 -8.28 -20.10 -1.76
C THR A 359 -7.02 -19.52 -2.36
N ALA A 360 -5.86 -19.88 -1.79
CA ALA A 360 -4.55 -19.59 -2.34
C ALA A 360 -3.65 -20.80 -2.06
N SER A 361 -3.07 -21.40 -3.10
CA SER A 361 -2.25 -22.59 -2.99
C SER A 361 -1.18 -22.61 -4.06
N GLN A 362 -0.02 -23.20 -3.74
CA GLN A 362 1.09 -23.39 -4.64
C GLN A 362 1.53 -24.86 -4.60
N GLN A 363 1.79 -25.44 -5.77
CA GLN A 363 2.40 -26.76 -5.89
C GLN A 363 3.53 -26.71 -6.93
N GLY A 364 4.77 -26.69 -6.45
CA GLY A 364 5.92 -26.45 -7.33
C GLY A 364 5.83 -25.06 -7.96
N GLU A 365 5.87 -24.99 -9.29
CA GLU A 365 5.78 -23.74 -10.06
C GLU A 365 4.34 -23.37 -10.47
N THR A 366 3.36 -24.22 -10.14
CA THR A 366 1.95 -23.90 -10.37
C THR A 366 1.36 -23.26 -9.14
N MET A 367 0.42 -22.35 -9.36
CA MET A 367 -0.36 -21.75 -8.27
C MET A 367 -1.82 -21.60 -8.68
N PHE A 368 -2.69 -21.75 -7.69
CA PHE A 368 -4.11 -21.51 -7.81
C PHE A 368 -4.52 -20.49 -6.76
N VAL A 369 -5.20 -19.43 -7.19
CA VAL A 369 -5.82 -18.45 -6.31
C VAL A 369 -7.23 -18.14 -6.78
N SER A 370 -8.14 -17.95 -5.84
CA SER A 370 -9.50 -17.53 -6.14
C SER A 370 -10.02 -16.49 -5.15
N GLY A 371 -10.96 -15.68 -5.60
CA GLY A 371 -11.61 -14.68 -4.77
C GLY A 371 -13.07 -14.43 -5.13
N GLU A 372 -13.83 -14.01 -4.13
CA GLU A 372 -15.22 -13.60 -4.22
C GLU A 372 -15.30 -12.08 -4.00
N ALA A 373 -16.01 -11.38 -4.89
CA ALA A 373 -16.11 -9.92 -4.84
C ALA A 373 -17.56 -9.42 -4.90
N VAL A 374 -18.58 -10.26 -4.72
CA VAL A 374 -19.99 -9.85 -4.79
C VAL A 374 -20.29 -8.66 -3.87
N SER A 375 -19.72 -8.60 -2.67
CA SER A 375 -19.90 -7.49 -1.72
C SER A 375 -19.18 -6.20 -2.12
N ALA A 376 -18.37 -6.22 -3.18
CA ALA A 376 -17.81 -5.02 -3.77
C ALA A 376 -18.76 -4.37 -4.78
N TYR A 377 -19.88 -5.01 -5.15
CA TYR A 377 -20.87 -4.49 -6.10
C TYR A 377 -22.16 -4.11 -5.39
N SER A 378 -22.96 -3.23 -6.02
CA SER A 378 -24.22 -2.82 -5.41
C SER A 378 -25.20 -3.99 -5.28
N SER A 379 -25.84 -4.09 -4.12
CA SER A 379 -26.93 -5.06 -3.87
C SER A 379 -28.08 -4.92 -4.87
N SER A 380 -28.27 -3.73 -5.47
CA SER A 380 -29.27 -3.47 -6.52
C SER A 380 -29.05 -4.25 -7.81
N MET A 381 -27.81 -4.70 -8.07
CA MET A 381 -27.49 -5.58 -9.20
C MET A 381 -28.03 -7.01 -9.01
N LYS A 382 -28.35 -7.40 -7.77
CA LYS A 382 -28.79 -8.76 -7.38
C LYS A 382 -27.83 -9.85 -7.85
N LEU A 383 -26.52 -9.59 -7.77
CA LEU A 383 -25.49 -10.61 -7.95
C LEU A 383 -25.48 -11.53 -6.72
N LYS A 384 -25.25 -12.83 -6.97
CA LYS A 384 -25.08 -13.84 -5.93
C LYS A 384 -23.60 -14.22 -5.76
N SER A 385 -22.84 -14.20 -6.87
CA SER A 385 -21.40 -14.44 -6.86
C SER A 385 -20.74 -13.70 -8.00
N VAL A 386 -19.58 -13.09 -7.72
CA VAL A 386 -18.63 -12.57 -8.70
C VAL A 386 -17.28 -13.18 -8.34
N TYR A 387 -17.09 -14.42 -8.78
CA TYR A 387 -15.96 -15.24 -8.39
C TYR A 387 -14.93 -15.33 -9.51
N ARG A 388 -13.65 -15.11 -9.18
CA ARG A 388 -12.55 -15.21 -10.13
C ARG A 388 -11.54 -16.24 -9.64
N CYS A 389 -11.06 -17.07 -10.56
CA CYS A 389 -9.92 -17.97 -10.36
C CYS A 389 -8.77 -17.63 -11.29
N LEU A 390 -7.55 -17.76 -10.77
CA LEU A 390 -6.32 -17.75 -11.51
C LEU A 390 -5.59 -19.08 -11.31
N LEU A 391 -5.22 -19.72 -12.42
CA LEU A 391 -4.38 -20.92 -12.41
C LEU A 391 -3.13 -20.65 -13.25
N LEU A 392 -1.99 -20.51 -12.58
CA LEU A 392 -0.69 -20.43 -13.25
C LEU A 392 -0.28 -21.86 -13.63
N LEU A 393 -0.40 -22.18 -14.93
CA LEU A 393 -0.11 -23.51 -15.47
C LEU A 393 1.39 -23.74 -15.62
N ASN A 394 2.12 -22.68 -15.96
CA ASN A 394 3.58 -22.61 -16.04
C ASN A 394 4.01 -21.14 -16.00
N HIS A 395 5.30 -20.86 -16.01
CA HIS A 395 5.83 -19.50 -15.92
C HIS A 395 5.31 -18.53 -17.00
N GLN A 396 4.77 -18.98 -18.14
CA GLN A 396 4.26 -18.10 -19.21
C GLN A 396 2.74 -18.13 -19.39
N THR A 397 2.06 -19.10 -18.79
CA THR A 397 0.65 -19.38 -19.10
C THR A 397 -0.22 -19.24 -17.87
N LEU A 398 -1.08 -18.22 -17.89
CA LEU A 398 -2.09 -17.96 -16.86
C LEU A 398 -3.49 -18.23 -17.43
N LEU A 399 -4.25 -19.10 -16.77
CA LEU A 399 -5.68 -19.28 -17.03
C LEU A 399 -6.48 -18.43 -16.04
N VAL A 400 -7.38 -17.59 -16.57
CA VAL A 400 -8.33 -16.78 -15.80
C VAL A 400 -9.73 -17.32 -16.04
N VAL A 401 -10.46 -17.64 -14.98
CA VAL A 401 -11.84 -18.14 -15.06
C VAL A 401 -12.73 -17.27 -14.18
N ASP A 402 -13.72 -16.63 -14.79
CA ASP A 402 -14.76 -15.87 -14.09
C ASP A 402 -16.06 -16.68 -14.01
N HIS A 403 -16.62 -16.76 -12.81
CA HIS A 403 -17.94 -17.33 -12.53
C HIS A 403 -18.85 -16.24 -11.97
N ILE A 404 -19.98 -16.03 -12.64
CA ILE A 404 -20.93 -14.97 -12.31
C ILE A 404 -22.28 -15.62 -12.08
N GLU A 405 -22.80 -15.50 -10.87
CA GLU A 405 -24.13 -15.97 -10.50
C GLU A 405 -25.03 -14.78 -10.18
N LYS A 406 -26.26 -14.80 -10.69
CA LYS A 406 -27.27 -13.75 -10.46
C LYS A 406 -28.49 -14.36 -9.78
N ASN A 407 -29.14 -13.59 -8.91
CA ASN A 407 -30.45 -13.96 -8.40
C ASN A 407 -31.53 -13.82 -9.50
N GLU A 408 -32.65 -14.50 -9.30
CA GLU A 408 -33.83 -14.34 -10.13
C GLU A 408 -34.30 -12.87 -10.11
N GLY A 409 -34.55 -12.30 -11.29
CA GLY A 409 -34.95 -10.89 -11.44
C GLY A 409 -33.80 -9.87 -11.28
N SER A 410 -32.54 -10.27 -11.41
CA SER A 410 -31.42 -9.34 -11.64
C SER A 410 -31.63 -8.52 -12.92
N PRO A 411 -31.39 -7.20 -12.91
CA PRO A 411 -31.54 -6.36 -14.11
C PRO A 411 -30.41 -6.57 -15.13
N LEU A 412 -29.30 -7.21 -14.73
CA LEU A 412 -28.10 -7.32 -15.54
C LEU A 412 -28.28 -8.29 -16.71
N SER A 413 -27.80 -7.90 -17.89
CA SER A 413 -27.79 -8.71 -19.11
C SER A 413 -26.41 -8.80 -19.77
N LEU A 414 -25.47 -7.93 -19.41
CA LEU A 414 -24.13 -7.84 -19.98
C LEU A 414 -23.06 -7.77 -18.89
N VAL A 415 -21.87 -8.28 -19.23
CA VAL A 415 -20.64 -8.15 -18.46
C VAL A 415 -19.51 -7.69 -19.39
N SER A 416 -18.60 -6.87 -18.88
CA SER A 416 -17.34 -6.52 -19.55
C SER A 416 -16.18 -6.75 -18.59
N ALA A 417 -15.07 -7.29 -19.11
CA ALA A 417 -13.82 -7.49 -18.38
C ALA A 417 -12.77 -6.53 -18.92
N PHE A 418 -12.02 -5.89 -18.03
CA PHE A 418 -10.93 -4.98 -18.40
C PHE A 418 -9.57 -5.60 -18.06
N PHE A 419 -8.59 -5.37 -18.93
CA PHE A 419 -7.20 -5.76 -18.75
C PHE A 419 -6.32 -4.62 -19.25
N HIS A 420 -5.34 -4.21 -18.45
CA HIS A 420 -4.53 -3.03 -18.71
C HIS A 420 -3.06 -3.40 -18.93
N ASN A 421 -2.37 -2.58 -19.71
CA ASN A 421 -0.93 -2.57 -19.83
C ASN A 421 -0.48 -1.12 -19.99
N LEU A 422 0.38 -0.64 -19.10
CA LEU A 422 0.86 0.74 -19.12
C LEU A 422 2.02 1.00 -20.07
N ASP A 423 2.70 -0.06 -20.50
CA ASP A 423 3.93 0.03 -21.27
C ASP A 423 3.70 -0.23 -22.76
N ILE A 424 2.66 -0.99 -23.12
CA ILE A 424 2.39 -1.47 -24.48
C ILE A 424 0.88 -1.49 -24.77
N ASP A 425 0.48 -0.93 -25.92
CA ASP A 425 -0.90 -1.00 -26.41
C ASP A 425 -1.28 -2.42 -26.87
N PHE A 426 -2.48 -2.87 -26.48
CA PHE A 426 -3.06 -4.11 -26.99
C PHE A 426 -3.39 -4.01 -28.48
N LYS A 427 -3.11 -5.09 -29.22
CA LYS A 427 -3.45 -5.23 -30.64
C LYS A 427 -4.43 -6.36 -30.85
N TYR A 428 -5.46 -6.12 -31.66
CA TYR A 428 -6.39 -7.16 -32.06
C TYR A 428 -5.70 -8.17 -32.99
N VAL A 429 -5.77 -9.45 -32.65
CA VAL A 429 -5.31 -10.55 -33.50
C VAL A 429 -6.54 -11.28 -34.04
N PRO A 430 -6.84 -11.18 -35.36
CA PRO A 430 -7.96 -11.91 -35.95
C PRO A 430 -7.73 -13.42 -35.86
N LEU A 431 -8.78 -14.17 -35.51
CA LEU A 431 -8.78 -15.63 -35.31
C LEU A 431 -8.10 -16.43 -36.45
N ARG A 432 -8.04 -15.88 -37.67
CA ARG A 432 -7.45 -16.52 -38.86
C ARG A 432 -5.94 -16.73 -38.82
N PHE A 433 -5.20 -16.11 -37.88
CA PHE A 433 -3.75 -16.26 -37.77
C PHE A 433 -3.28 -17.38 -36.83
N LEU A 434 -4.20 -18.08 -36.15
CA LEU A 434 -3.86 -19.17 -35.23
C LEU A 434 -3.41 -20.47 -35.93
N ASN A 435 -3.61 -20.61 -37.25
CA ASN A 435 -3.16 -21.79 -38.02
C ASN A 435 -1.73 -21.67 -38.59
N LYS A 436 -0.91 -20.74 -38.10
CA LYS A 436 0.45 -20.50 -38.61
C LYS A 436 1.57 -20.50 -37.55
N PHE A 437 1.28 -20.92 -36.33
CA PHE A 437 2.31 -21.09 -35.29
C PHE A 437 2.23 -22.48 -34.67
#